data_AF-A0A7X0HKM1-F1
#
_entry.id   AF-A0A7X0HKM1-F1
#
_cell.length_a   1.000
_cell.length_b   1.000
_cell.length_c   1.000
_cell.angle_alpha   90.00
_cell.angle_beta   90.00
_cell.angle_gamma   90.00
#
_symmetry.space_group_name_H-M   'P 1'
#
loop_
_entity.id
_entity.type
_entity.pdbx_description
1 polymer ?
#
loop_
_entity_poly.entity_id
_entity_poly.type
_entity_poly.pdbx_seq_one_letter_code
_entity_poly.pdbx_strand_id
1 'polypeptide(L)'
;MMSEELWDLLRETSEVHRLIDELRCSDLVGTTTPEQERAFLLRRAALAQRHLTQAVATGVDVQDAEADAEQTAMLLWKHDQLHDSSRGLIPAADPRWSLANVQEYVVQEAAAVTEEGER
;
A
#
# COMPACT_ATOMS: atom_id res chain seq x y z
N MET A 1 -19.11 -16.86 6.89
CA MET A 1 -17.87 -16.30 7.45
C MET A 1 -17.36 -15.24 6.47
N MET A 2 -18.14 -14.17 6.28
CA MET A 2 -17.83 -13.04 5.38
C MET A 2 -17.88 -11.70 6.14
N SER A 3 -18.34 -11.71 7.40
CA SER A 3 -18.53 -10.49 8.19
C SER A 3 -17.22 -9.95 8.76
N GLU A 4 -16.34 -10.81 9.28
CA GLU A 4 -15.09 -10.38 9.92
C GLU A 4 -14.12 -9.74 8.93
N GLU A 5 -13.91 -10.37 7.77
CA GLU A 5 -13.06 -9.83 6.70
C GLU A 5 -13.56 -8.47 6.18
N LEU A 6 -14.88 -8.32 6.05
CA LEU A 6 -15.50 -7.05 5.63
C LEU A 6 -15.37 -5.96 6.71
N TRP A 7 -15.45 -6.34 7.99
CA TRP A 7 -15.18 -5.43 9.11
C TRP A 7 -13.71 -5.01 9.19
N ASP A 8 -12.79 -5.93 8.91
CA ASP A 8 -11.36 -5.64 8.89
C ASP A 8 -11.00 -4.68 7.74
N LEU A 9 -11.57 -4.89 6.55
CA LEU A 9 -11.45 -3.96 5.41
C LEU A 9 -11.96 -2.55 5.74
N LEU A 10 -13.12 -2.45 6.41
CA LEU A 10 -13.66 -1.15 6.85
C LEU A 10 -12.76 -0.44 7.87
N ARG A 11 -12.17 -1.20 8.80
CA ARG A 11 -11.24 -0.66 9.80
C ARG A 11 -9.97 -0.14 9.13
N GLU A 12 -9.40 -0.89 8.21
CA GLU A 12 -8.19 -0.49 7.50
C GLU A 12 -8.42 0.69 6.55
N THR A 13 -9.58 0.75 5.91
CA THR A 13 -9.99 1.93 5.13
C THR A 13 -10.03 3.18 6.02
N SER A 14 -10.56 3.04 7.24
CA SER A 14 -10.62 4.14 8.21
C SER A 14 -9.22 4.56 8.67
N GLU A 15 -8.31 3.61 8.89
CA GLU A 15 -6.91 3.89 9.23
C GLU A 15 -6.17 4.61 8.08
N VAL A 16 -6.41 4.22 6.83
CA VAL A 16 -5.85 4.92 5.67
C VAL A 16 -6.39 6.35 5.56
N HIS A 17 -7.68 6.57 5.85
CA HIS A 17 -8.24 7.93 5.92
C HIS A 17 -7.64 8.76 7.06
N ARG A 18 -7.39 8.17 8.23
CA ARG A 18 -6.68 8.88 9.30
C ARG A 18 -5.28 9.30 8.87
N LEU A 19 -4.54 8.41 8.19
CA LEU A 19 -3.17 8.70 7.74
C LEU A 19 -3.10 9.76 6.63
N ILE A 20 -4.04 9.77 5.67
CA ILE A 20 -4.06 10.82 4.65
C ILE A 20 -4.36 12.19 5.28
N ASP A 21 -5.21 12.24 6.30
CA ASP A 21 -5.50 13.48 7.02
C ASP A 21 -4.29 13.96 7.83
N GLU A 22 -3.56 13.04 8.47
CA GLU A 22 -2.29 13.35 9.17
C GLU A 22 -1.21 13.87 8.22
N LEU A 23 -1.08 13.28 7.02
CA LEU A 23 -0.19 13.78 5.99
C LEU A 23 -0.58 15.17 5.51
N ARG A 24 -1.86 15.39 5.21
CA ARG A 24 -2.35 16.72 4.79
C ARG A 24 -2.09 17.78 5.86
N CYS A 25 -2.29 17.45 7.13
CA CYS A 25 -1.95 18.34 8.23
C CYS A 25 -0.45 18.63 8.28
N SER A 26 0.40 17.62 8.09
CA SER A 26 1.85 17.74 8.09
C SER A 26 2.36 18.57 6.90
N ASP A 27 1.74 18.41 5.72
CA ASP A 27 2.05 19.14 4.48
C ASP A 27 1.75 20.63 4.64
N LEU A 28 0.60 20.96 5.23
CA LEU A 28 0.17 22.35 5.45
C LEU A 28 1.15 23.12 6.33
N VAL A 29 1.85 22.44 7.25
CA VAL A 29 2.86 23.04 8.13
C VAL A 29 4.29 22.78 7.68
N GLY A 30 4.49 22.09 6.54
CA GLY A 30 5.79 21.81 5.95
C GLY A 30 6.66 20.82 6.75
N THR A 31 6.05 19.88 7.46
CA THR A 31 6.74 18.92 8.34
C THR A 31 6.69 17.47 7.84
N THR A 32 6.09 17.24 6.68
CA THR A 32 6.01 15.90 6.10
C THR A 32 7.40 15.35 5.82
N THR A 33 7.61 14.11 6.29
CA THR A 33 8.85 13.37 6.09
C THR A 33 8.63 12.25 5.05
N PRO A 34 9.67 11.87 4.29
CA PRO A 34 9.58 10.71 3.39
C PRO A 34 9.12 9.43 4.09
N GLU A 35 9.49 9.24 5.37
CA GLU A 35 9.07 8.08 6.15
C GLU A 35 7.55 8.08 6.43
N GLN A 36 6.95 9.26 6.68
CA GLN A 36 5.51 9.38 6.84
C GLN A 36 4.77 9.13 5.52
N GLU A 37 5.25 9.72 4.43
CA GLU A 37 4.69 9.48 3.09
C GLU A 37 4.73 8.00 2.74
N ARG A 38 5.88 7.36 2.98
CA ARG A 38 6.06 5.93 2.76
C ARG A 38 5.09 5.08 3.55
N ALA A 39 4.93 5.37 4.85
CA ALA A 39 4.04 4.59 5.72
C ALA A 39 2.58 4.63 5.23
N PHE A 40 2.14 5.79 4.76
CA PHE A 40 0.84 5.94 4.10
C PHE A 40 0.76 5.15 2.78
N LEU A 41 1.73 5.34 1.89
CA LEU A 41 1.76 4.68 0.58
C LEU A 41 1.71 3.16 0.71
N LEU A 42 2.48 2.59 1.64
CA LEU A 42 2.48 1.14 1.88
C LEU A 42 1.12 0.64 2.36
N ARG A 43 0.53 1.30 3.37
CA ARG A 43 -0.79 0.92 3.87
C ARG A 43 -1.88 1.08 2.81
N ARG A 44 -1.81 2.13 1.98
CA ARG A 44 -2.77 2.37 0.90
C ARG A 44 -2.66 1.33 -0.21
N ALA A 45 -1.44 0.93 -0.59
CA ALA A 45 -1.20 -0.09 -1.60
C ALA A 45 -1.63 -1.48 -1.11
N ALA A 46 -1.29 -1.84 0.14
CA ALA A 46 -1.73 -3.11 0.73
C ALA A 46 -3.26 -3.20 0.82
N LEU A 47 -3.94 -2.12 1.23
CA LEU A 47 -5.40 -2.06 1.25
C LEU A 47 -6.00 -2.23 -0.16
N ALA A 48 -5.43 -1.58 -1.17
CA ALA A 48 -5.90 -1.68 -2.55
C ALA A 48 -5.84 -3.13 -3.07
N GLN A 49 -4.77 -3.87 -2.76
CA GLN A 49 -4.65 -5.28 -3.12
C GLN A 49 -5.71 -6.17 -2.46
N ARG A 50 -6.04 -5.87 -1.20
CA ARG A 50 -7.11 -6.59 -0.50
C ARG A 50 -8.49 -6.26 -1.08
N HIS A 51 -8.73 -4.99 -1.43
CA HIS A 51 -9.94 -4.61 -2.16
C HIS A 51 -10.05 -5.32 -3.50
N LEU A 52 -8.96 -5.43 -4.27
CA LEU A 52 -8.92 -6.19 -5.51
C LEU A 52 -9.26 -7.66 -5.27
N THR A 53 -8.67 -8.30 -4.26
CA THR A 53 -8.98 -9.69 -3.90
C THR A 53 -10.48 -9.87 -3.64
N GLN A 54 -11.09 -8.95 -2.90
CA GLN A 54 -12.52 -8.99 -2.59
C GLN A 54 -13.40 -8.69 -3.81
N ALA A 55 -13.00 -7.75 -4.67
CA ALA A 55 -13.67 -7.44 -5.93
C ALA A 55 -13.69 -8.66 -6.86
N VAL A 56 -12.56 -9.34 -7.01
CA VAL A 56 -12.46 -10.59 -7.79
C VAL A 56 -13.35 -11.69 -7.20
N ALA A 57 -13.37 -11.86 -5.87
CA ALA A 57 -14.18 -12.87 -5.20
C ALA A 57 -15.70 -12.63 -5.38
N THR A 58 -16.12 -11.37 -5.46
CA THR A 58 -17.54 -10.98 -5.57
C THR A 58 -17.98 -10.67 -6.99
N GLY A 59 -17.04 -10.48 -7.92
CA GLY A 59 -17.31 -10.05 -9.30
C GLY A 59 -17.77 -8.59 -9.43
N VAL A 60 -17.63 -7.78 -8.38
CA VAL A 60 -18.10 -6.40 -8.32
C VAL A 60 -16.91 -5.45 -8.46
N ASP A 61 -17.03 -4.45 -9.34
CA ASP A 61 -16.07 -3.34 -9.51
C ASP A 61 -14.60 -3.77 -9.72
N VAL A 62 -14.38 -4.95 -10.33
CA VAL A 62 -13.04 -5.53 -10.52
C VAL A 62 -12.10 -4.59 -11.27
N GLN A 63 -12.56 -3.96 -12.35
CA GLN A 63 -11.72 -3.07 -13.15
C GLN A 63 -11.26 -1.83 -12.37
N ASP A 64 -12.13 -1.26 -11.55
CA ASP A 64 -11.80 -0.11 -10.72
C ASP A 64 -10.82 -0.51 -9.61
N ALA A 65 -11.02 -1.69 -9.01
CA ALA A 65 -10.12 -2.22 -8.00
C ALA A 65 -8.73 -2.59 -8.57
N GLU A 66 -8.67 -3.11 -9.80
CA GLU A 66 -7.41 -3.38 -10.52
C GLU A 66 -6.63 -2.08 -10.78
N ALA A 67 -7.32 -1.06 -11.31
CA ALA A 67 -6.71 0.24 -11.58
C ALA A 67 -6.19 0.91 -10.30
N ASP A 68 -6.96 0.84 -9.19
CA ASP A 68 -6.55 1.38 -7.91
C ASP A 68 -5.34 0.65 -7.30
N ALA A 69 -5.34 -0.69 -7.38
CA ALA A 69 -4.23 -1.51 -6.91
C ALA A 69 -2.95 -1.25 -7.72
N GLU A 70 -3.03 -1.14 -9.04
CA GLU A 70 -1.89 -0.79 -9.89
C GLU A 70 -1.36 0.61 -9.57
N GLN A 71 -2.24 1.61 -9.52
CA GLN A 71 -1.85 3.00 -9.28
C GLN A 71 -1.14 3.16 -7.92
N THR A 72 -1.70 2.58 -6.87
CA THR A 72 -1.13 2.71 -5.51
C THR A 72 0.16 1.93 -5.36
N ALA A 73 0.27 0.75 -5.98
CA ALA A 73 1.51 -0.01 -6.05
C ALA A 73 2.62 0.76 -6.78
N MET A 74 2.29 1.40 -7.91
CA MET A 74 3.23 2.25 -8.66
C MET A 74 3.71 3.46 -7.84
N LEU A 75 2.84 4.09 -7.06
CA LEU A 75 3.21 5.23 -6.22
C LEU A 75 4.20 4.82 -5.13
N LEU A 76 3.94 3.72 -4.42
CA LEU A 76 4.88 3.17 -3.45
C LEU A 76 6.22 2.81 -4.10
N TRP A 77 6.18 2.08 -5.21
CA TRP A 77 7.40 1.66 -5.90
C TRP A 77 8.27 2.85 -6.33
N LYS A 78 7.66 3.88 -6.94
CA LYS A 78 8.38 5.10 -7.34
C LYS A 78 8.93 5.88 -6.15
N HIS A 79 8.16 5.98 -5.07
CA HIS A 79 8.62 6.61 -3.83
C HIS A 79 9.87 5.90 -3.30
N ASP A 80 9.83 4.57 -3.22
CA ASP A 80 10.93 3.78 -2.70
C ASP A 80 12.16 3.82 -3.61
N GLN A 81 11.99 3.90 -4.94
CA GLN A 81 13.09 4.16 -5.87
C GLN A 81 13.73 5.54 -5.66
N LEU A 82 12.92 6.56 -5.39
CA LEU A 82 13.40 7.93 -5.19
C LEU A 82 14.15 8.10 -3.86
N HIS A 83 13.69 7.44 -2.81
CA HIS A 83 14.17 7.62 -1.44
C HIS A 83 15.04 6.47 -0.92
N ASP A 84 15.29 5.43 -1.73
CA ASP A 84 16.01 4.20 -1.34
C ASP A 84 15.47 3.59 -0.03
N SER A 85 14.15 3.49 0.06
CA SER A 85 13.46 3.21 1.33
C SER A 85 12.76 1.85 1.39
N SER A 86 12.99 0.98 0.41
CA SER A 86 12.51 -0.41 0.43
C SER A 86 12.93 -1.14 1.71
N ARG A 87 12.03 -1.95 2.25
CA ARG A 87 12.28 -2.80 3.43
C ARG A 87 12.27 -4.29 3.10
N GLY A 88 11.72 -4.66 1.96
CA GLY A 88 11.73 -6.03 1.48
C GLY A 88 13.09 -6.50 0.97
N LEU A 89 13.16 -7.80 0.70
CA LEU A 89 14.42 -8.47 0.31
C LEU A 89 14.98 -8.00 -1.04
N ILE A 90 14.12 -7.66 -1.98
CA ILE A 90 14.50 -7.16 -3.31
C ILE A 90 14.27 -5.65 -3.34
N PRO A 91 15.32 -4.81 -3.43
CA PRO A 91 15.18 -3.35 -3.46
C PRO A 91 14.32 -2.84 -4.62
N ALA A 92 13.67 -1.69 -4.45
CA ALA A 92 12.84 -1.07 -5.50
C ALA A 92 13.59 -0.76 -6.80
N ALA A 93 14.90 -0.52 -6.71
CA ALA A 93 15.75 -0.26 -7.88
C ALA A 93 16.13 -1.53 -8.66
N ASP A 94 15.80 -2.73 -8.14
CA ASP A 94 16.12 -3.99 -8.83
C ASP A 94 15.34 -4.08 -10.16
N PRO A 95 16.02 -4.38 -11.28
CA PRO A 95 15.40 -4.45 -12.61
C PRO A 95 14.39 -5.59 -12.77
N ARG A 96 14.26 -6.49 -11.79
CA ARG A 96 13.20 -7.49 -11.74
C ARG A 96 11.82 -6.87 -11.56
N TRP A 97 11.74 -5.64 -11.04
CA TRP A 97 10.48 -4.92 -10.90
C TRP A 97 10.07 -4.22 -12.19
N SER A 98 8.78 -4.30 -12.48
CA SER A 98 8.14 -3.73 -13.66
C SER A 98 6.67 -3.45 -13.35
N LEU A 99 5.97 -2.73 -14.24
CA LEU A 99 4.53 -2.53 -14.09
C LEU A 99 3.75 -3.85 -14.08
N ALA A 100 4.23 -4.87 -14.80
CA ALA A 100 3.58 -6.17 -14.88
C ALA A 100 3.60 -6.97 -13.56
N ASN A 101 4.52 -6.65 -12.63
CA ASN A 101 4.66 -7.34 -11.35
C ASN A 101 4.77 -6.39 -10.16
N VAL A 102 4.31 -5.14 -10.30
CA VAL A 102 4.37 -4.13 -9.23
C VAL A 102 3.51 -4.53 -8.02
N GLN A 103 2.53 -5.42 -8.20
CA GLN A 103 1.76 -5.96 -7.09
C GLN A 103 2.60 -6.89 -6.19
N GLU A 104 3.49 -7.70 -6.78
CA GLU A 104 4.39 -8.58 -6.02
C GLU A 104 5.37 -7.76 -5.15
N TYR A 105 5.74 -6.57 -5.63
CA TYR A 105 6.54 -5.61 -4.85
C TYR A 105 5.83 -5.20 -3.56
N VAL A 106 4.55 -4.81 -3.64
CA VAL A 106 3.76 -4.42 -2.44
C VAL A 106 3.60 -5.59 -1.47
N VAL A 107 3.40 -6.82 -1.96
CA VAL A 107 3.30 -8.01 -1.11
C VAL A 107 4.59 -8.21 -0.31
N GLN A 108 5.75 -8.07 -0.94
CA GLN A 108 7.05 -8.14 -0.27
C GLN A 108 7.18 -7.06 0.80
N GLU A 109 6.90 -5.80 0.45
CA GLU A 109 7.04 -4.68 1.37
C GLU A 109 6.09 -4.78 2.57
N ALA A 110 4.87 -5.29 2.36
CA ALA A 110 3.91 -5.54 3.43
C ALA A 110 4.40 -6.64 4.38
N ALA A 111 4.93 -7.74 3.83
CA ALA A 111 5.47 -8.85 4.62
C ALA A 111 6.65 -8.41 5.50
N ALA A 112 7.55 -7.58 4.97
CA ALA A 112 8.69 -7.05 5.71
C ALA A 112 8.29 -6.26 6.97
N VAL A 113 7.20 -5.49 6.90
CA VAL A 113 6.69 -4.74 8.06
C VAL A 113 6.07 -5.65 9.12
N THR A 114 5.40 -6.73 8.72
CA THR A 114 4.86 -7.71 9.67
C THR A 114 6.00 -8.42 10.42
N GLU A 115 7.07 -8.80 9.72
CA GLU A 115 8.24 -9.44 10.35
C GLU A 115 9.01 -8.50 11.30
N GLU A 116 9.05 -7.19 11.01
CA GLU A 116 9.67 -6.19 11.90
C GLU A 116 8.87 -5.99 13.20
N GLY A 117 7.54 -6.12 13.16
CA GLY A 117 6.68 -5.96 14.33
C GLY A 117 6.66 -7.15 15.30
N GLU A 118 7.17 -8.31 14.88
CA GLU A 118 7.23 -9.55 15.67
C GLU A 118 8.59 -9.77 16.38
N ARG A 119 9.56 -8.86 16.21
CA ARG A 119 10.88 -8.90 16.87
C ARG A 119 10.96 -7.92 18.05
#